data_AF-A0A418Y8X7-F1
#
_entry.id   AF-A0A418Y8X7-F1
#
_cell.length_a   1.000
_cell.length_b   1.000
_cell.length_c   1.000
_cell.angle_alpha   90.00
_cell.angle_beta   90.00
_cell.angle_gamma   90.00
#
_symmetry.space_group_name_H-M   'P 1'
#
loop_
_entity.id
_entity.type
_entity.pdbx_description
1 polymer ?
#
loop_
_entity_poly.entity_id
_entity_poly.type
_entity_poly.pdbx_seq_one_letter_code
_entity_poly.pdbx_strand_id
1 'polypeptide(L)'
;QIGHSATRHFWEIGCPFRLYDLRHAWAIRTLEYGLEDALAAKQMGHSVEVHNDIYQQWIDGHIHQRAYERLLNRADRPQPPSLET
;
A
#
# COMPACT_ATOMS: atom_id res chain seq x y z
N GLN A 1 0.24 -25.92 6.23
CA GLN A 1 1.43 -25.20 5.73
C GLN A 1 1.18 -24.63 4.32
N ILE A 2 0.20 -23.73 4.15
CA ILE A 2 -0.19 -23.20 2.82
C ILE A 2 0.89 -22.27 2.25
N GLY A 3 1.49 -21.41 3.09
CA GLY A 3 2.52 -20.47 2.64
C GLY A 3 3.76 -21.16 2.05
N HIS A 4 4.21 -22.26 2.67
CA HIS A 4 5.37 -23.01 2.18
C HIS A 4 5.09 -23.68 0.82
N SER A 5 3.88 -24.24 0.65
CA SER A 5 3.43 -24.82 -0.62
C SER A 5 3.31 -23.77 -1.73
N ALA A 6 2.79 -22.59 -1.43
CA ALA A 6 2.60 -21.53 -2.42
C ALA A 6 3.94 -20.92 -2.86
N THR A 7 4.89 -20.70 -1.94
CA THR A 7 6.25 -20.26 -2.28
C THR A 7 6.95 -21.28 -3.17
N ARG A 8 6.82 -22.58 -2.85
CA ARG A 8 7.38 -23.65 -3.68
C ARG A 8 6.79 -23.65 -5.09
N HIS A 9 5.48 -23.52 -5.21
CA HIS A 9 4.80 -23.46 -6.50
C HIS A 9 5.32 -22.32 -7.39
N PHE A 10 5.52 -21.12 -6.83
CA PHE A 10 6.07 -19.97 -7.57
C PHE A 10 7.47 -20.26 -8.13
N TRP A 11 8.28 -20.97 -7.36
CA TRP A 11 9.60 -21.41 -7.82
C TRP A 11 9.48 -22.47 -8.93
N GLU A 12 8.59 -23.46 -8.77
CA GLU A 12 8.40 -24.55 -9.73
C GLU A 12 7.91 -24.05 -11.11
N ILE A 13 7.05 -23.04 -11.14
CA ILE A 13 6.57 -22.44 -12.40
C ILE A 13 7.56 -21.44 -13.01
N GLY A 14 8.72 -21.21 -12.40
CA GLY A 14 9.71 -20.25 -12.88
C GLY A 14 9.24 -18.79 -12.81
N CYS A 15 8.43 -18.45 -11.80
CA CYS A 15 7.92 -17.09 -11.65
C CYS A 15 9.08 -16.08 -11.48
N PRO A 16 9.09 -14.94 -12.19
CA PRO A 16 10.19 -13.97 -12.10
C PRO A 16 10.20 -13.17 -10.78
N PHE A 17 9.26 -13.43 -9.87
CA PHE A 17 9.15 -12.79 -8.56
C PHE A 17 8.73 -13.81 -7.50
N ARG A 18 8.98 -13.46 -6.24
CA ARG A 18 8.62 -14.27 -5.07
C ARG A 18 7.18 -13.99 -4.67
N LEU A 19 6.52 -14.97 -4.05
CA LEU A 19 5.18 -14.80 -3.48
C LEU A 19 5.12 -13.60 -2.51
N TYR A 20 6.19 -13.34 -1.76
CA TYR A 20 6.27 -12.21 -0.83
C TYR A 20 6.27 -10.85 -1.54
N ASP A 21 6.71 -10.79 -2.80
CA ASP A 21 6.69 -9.56 -3.59
C ASP A 21 5.24 -9.15 -3.92
N LEU A 22 4.31 -10.12 -4.04
CA LEU A 22 2.88 -9.82 -4.16
C LEU A 22 2.30 -9.25 -2.86
N ARG A 23 2.71 -9.80 -1.70
CA ARG A 23 2.33 -9.28 -0.39
C ARG A 23 2.83 -7.83 -0.23
N HIS A 24 4.03 -7.55 -0.69
CA HIS A 24 4.62 -6.22 -0.71
C HIS A 24 3.87 -5.27 -1.64
N ALA A 25 3.65 -5.67 -2.89
CA ALA A 25 2.92 -4.87 -3.88
C ALA A 25 1.47 -4.59 -3.47
N TRP A 26 0.85 -5.48 -2.70
CA TRP A 26 -0.47 -5.24 -2.12
C TRP A 26 -0.44 -4.08 -1.11
N ALA A 27 0.52 -4.07 -0.17
CA ALA A 27 0.64 -3.02 0.85
C ALA A 27 0.92 -1.62 0.25
N ILE A 28 1.77 -1.55 -0.78
CA ILE A 28 2.01 -0.29 -1.49
C ILE A 28 0.73 0.19 -2.19
N ARG A 29 0.00 -0.73 -2.85
CA ARG A 29 -1.21 -0.36 -3.58
C ARG A 29 -2.32 0.12 -2.67
N THR A 30 -2.47 -0.43 -1.47
CA THR A 30 -3.50 0.05 -0.53
C THR A 30 -3.35 1.53 -0.21
N LEU A 31 -2.11 2.01 -0.08
CA LEU A 31 -1.84 3.44 0.05
C LEU A 31 -2.29 4.23 -1.19
N GLU A 32 -1.95 3.73 -2.39
CA GLU A 32 -2.39 4.38 -3.64
C GLU A 32 -3.94 4.45 -3.73
N TYR A 33 -4.64 3.38 -3.36
CA TYR A 33 -6.10 3.33 -3.37
C TYR A 33 -6.75 4.13 -2.21
N GLY A 34 -5.96 4.71 -1.32
CA GLY A 34 -6.45 5.50 -0.19
C GLY A 34 -7.10 4.66 0.91
N LEU A 35 -6.75 3.37 1.01
CA LEU A 35 -7.15 2.54 2.14
C LEU A 35 -6.40 3.02 3.38
N GLU A 36 -7.11 3.10 4.51
CA GLU A 36 -6.50 3.43 5.80
C GLU A 36 -5.42 2.40 6.17
N ASP A 37 -4.26 2.91 6.61
CA ASP A 37 -3.10 2.10 6.98
C ASP A 37 -3.43 1.06 8.06
N ALA A 38 -4.27 1.43 9.03
CA ALA A 38 -4.76 0.53 10.07
C ALA A 38 -5.59 -0.64 9.51
N LEU A 39 -6.40 -0.39 8.49
CA LEU A 39 -7.16 -1.44 7.81
C LEU A 39 -6.25 -2.32 6.96
N ALA A 40 -5.26 -1.74 6.29
CA ALA A 40 -4.26 -2.49 5.52
C ALA A 40 -3.46 -3.43 6.42
N ALA A 41 -2.94 -2.94 7.55
CA ALA A 41 -2.25 -3.74 8.56
C ALA A 41 -3.12 -4.90 9.08
N LYS A 42 -4.37 -4.60 9.44
CA LYS A 42 -5.34 -5.61 9.93
C LYS A 42 -5.60 -6.70 8.91
N GLN A 43 -5.80 -6.35 7.62
CA GLN A 43 -6.06 -7.32 6.56
C GLN A 43 -4.87 -8.24 6.29
N MET A 44 -3.65 -7.76 6.55
CA MET A 44 -2.45 -8.58 6.42
C MET A 44 -2.09 -9.34 7.70
N GLY A 45 -2.79 -9.09 8.81
CA GLY A 45 -2.62 -9.81 10.07
C GLY A 45 -1.46 -9.31 10.92
N HIS A 46 -1.13 -8.02 10.85
CA HIS A 46 -0.11 -7.39 11.71
C HIS A 46 -0.62 -6.12 12.38
N SER A 47 0.16 -5.61 13.34
CA SER A 47 -0.08 -4.28 13.92
C SER A 47 0.35 -3.18 12.93
N VAL A 48 -0.10 -1.96 13.18
CA VAL A 48 0.24 -0.78 12.36
C VAL A 48 1.74 -0.51 12.41
N GLU A 49 2.38 -0.69 13.57
CA GLU A 49 3.82 -0.53 13.74
C GLU A 49 4.57 -1.52 12.86
N VAL A 50 4.21 -2.81 12.92
CA VAL A 50 4.83 -3.86 12.08
C VAL A 50 4.60 -3.60 10.59
N HIS A 51 3.40 -3.14 10.22
CA HIS A 51 3.11 -2.80 8.83
C HIS A 51 4.01 -1.66 8.35
N ASN A 52 4.14 -0.61 9.15
CA ASN A 52 4.93 0.55 8.82
C ASN A 52 6.43 0.24 8.76
N ASP A 53 6.98 -0.49 9.74
CA ASP A 53 8.39 -0.89 9.75
C ASP A 53 8.78 -1.70 8.50
N ILE A 54 7.87 -2.54 8.01
CA ILE A 54 8.13 -3.38 6.82
C ILE A 54 7.99 -2.57 5.53
N TYR A 55 6.93 -1.77 5.39
CA TYR A 55 6.51 -1.22 4.11
C TYR A 55 6.85 0.27 3.91
N GLN A 56 6.94 1.09 4.95
CA GLN A 56 7.17 2.54 4.80
C GLN A 56 8.47 2.86 4.07
N GLN A 57 9.53 2.07 4.28
CA GLN A 57 10.82 2.26 3.61
C GLN A 57 10.72 2.18 2.07
N TRP A 58 9.63 1.61 1.54
CA TRP A 58 9.37 1.45 0.11
C TRP A 58 8.38 2.47 -0.45
N ILE A 59 7.89 3.40 0.39
CA ILE A 59 7.10 4.54 -0.06
C ILE A 59 8.09 5.62 -0.50
N ASP A 60 8.35 5.67 -1.81
CA ASP A 60 9.21 6.69 -2.41
C ASP A 60 8.45 7.99 -2.71
N GLY A 61 9.19 9.01 -3.17
CA GLY A 61 8.63 10.31 -3.52
C GLY A 61 7.57 10.25 -4.63
N HIS A 62 7.63 9.26 -5.53
CA HIS A 62 6.66 9.11 -6.61
C HIS A 62 5.34 8.50 -6.11
N ILE A 63 5.39 7.55 -5.17
CA ILE A 63 4.21 7.04 -4.48
C ILE A 63 3.56 8.15 -3.66
N HIS A 64 4.35 8.93 -2.90
CA HIS A 64 3.87 10.08 -2.15
C HIS A 64 3.17 11.11 -3.05
N GLN A 65 3.81 11.49 -4.16
CA GLN A 65 3.27 12.48 -5.09
C GLN A 65 1.95 12.01 -5.71
N ARG A 66 1.86 10.75 -6.16
CA ARG A 66 0.61 10.21 -6.71
C ARG A 66 -0.51 10.12 -5.68
N ALA A 67 -0.19 9.73 -4.44
CA ALA A 67 -1.17 9.72 -3.35
C ALA A 67 -1.67 11.15 -3.08
N TYR A 68 -0.77 12.13 -3.05
CA TYR A 68 -1.10 13.54 -2.88
C TYR A 68 -1.98 14.08 -4.01
N GLU A 69 -1.63 13.80 -5.27
CA GLU A 69 -2.43 14.19 -6.45
C GLU A 69 -3.84 13.59 -6.43
N ARG A 70 -3.98 12.32 -6.02
CA ARG A 70 -5.31 11.71 -5.84
C ARG A 70 -6.13 12.46 -4.80
N LEU A 71 -5.53 12.88 -3.68
CA LEU A 71 -6.20 13.68 -2.66
C LEU A 71 -6.51 15.10 -3.14
N LEU A 72 -5.69 15.70 -4.00
CA LEU A 72 -5.97 16.99 -4.64
C LEU A 72 -7.18 16.91 -5.58
N ASN A 73 -7.30 15.83 -6.33
CA ASN A 73 -8.33 15.63 -7.36
C ASN A 73 -9.68 15.14 -6.80
N ARG A 74 -9.80 14.98 -5.48
CA ARG A 74 -11.04 14.55 -4.82
C ARG A 74 -12.09 15.67 -4.87
N ALA A 75 -13.30 15.32 -5.30
CA ALA A 75 -14.43 16.26 -5.36
C ALA A 75 -14.86 16.76 -3.97
N ASP A 76 -14.66 15.94 -2.92
CA ASP A 76 -14.96 16.25 -1.52
C ASP A 76 -13.82 16.97 -0.80
N ARG A 77 -12.78 17.39 -1.52
CA ARG A 77 -11.63 18.10 -0.93
C ARG A 77 -12.11 19.42 -0.28
N PRO A 78 -11.66 19.71 0.97
CA PRO A 78 -11.90 20.99 1.61
C PRO A 78 -11.39 22.15 0.74
N GLN A 79 -12.25 23.13 0.49
CA GLN A 79 -11.87 24.32 -0.26
C GLN A 79 -11.19 25.33 0.68
N PRO A 80 -10.19 26.08 0.18
CA PRO A 80 -9.63 27.18 0.94
C PRO A 80 -10.73 28.21 1.26
N PRO A 81 -10.61 28.97 2.36
CA PRO A 81 -11.54 30.06 2.66
C PRO A 81 -11.61 31.02 1.47
N SER A 82 -12.82 31.41 1.07
CA SER A 82 -13.02 32.46 0.06
C SER A 82 -12.46 33.78 0.61
N LEU A 83 -11.63 34.46 -0.19
CA LEU A 83 -11.07 35.78 0.15
C LEU A 83 -12.12 36.91 0.06
N GLU A 84 -13.40 36.59 -0.10
CA GLU A 84 -14.44 37.62 -0.15
C GLU A 84 -14.58 38.28 1.23
N THR A 85 -14.36 39.59 1.20
CA THR A 85 -14.42 40.54 2.31
C THR A 85 -15.80 41.16 2.36
#